data_AF-A0A7T0BVC5-F1
#
_entry.id   AF-A0A7T0BVC5-F1
#
_cell.length_a   1.000
_cell.length_b   1.000
_cell.length_c   1.000
_cell.angle_alpha   90.00
_cell.angle_beta   90.00
_cell.angle_gamma   90.00
#
_symmetry.space_group_name_H-M   'P 1'
#
loop_
_entity.id
_entity.type
_entity.pdbx_description
1 polymer ?
#
loop_
_entity_poly.entity_id
_entity_poly.type
_entity_poly.pdbx_seq_one_letter_code
_entity_poly.pdbx_strand_id
1 'polypeptide(L)'
;MGNPQTAKSTEAEEEIRQSMETVLKARCQAFGAPVAIVGTQSAAVLLLNVLQNADIPLAGIYEKSPHPAEFQGLEVRPLESLSEVDPKTVVVVASSASSIELEDTLTRISSVFKGQLLCLEHLLDLPGLFQALETALDYKYGSHILDEWAKQMNEAPSHWPHIPDGFSVEGKTVLEFGPFEGHFSMMLMSQKPKRVIGLEGRPDNFAKVALLKAYLDWSNYTLRFGDMHLFPSLVPEALDVIFCSGVLYHSEKPWWFLKSCMEKCDTIIISGHVSSEHSKKPQRFQKVGLENGNFEFEVFAEGGDNLSGLSQHSLWFKEEDLISFVNHHGFQYEKYREWVNPHGLWICSLLTRKQ
;
A
#
# COMPACT_ATOMS: atom_id res chain seq x y z
N MET A 1 -20.46 29.34 21.35
CA MET A 1 -20.41 28.00 21.99
C MET A 1 -19.66 27.10 21.01
N GLY A 2 -18.48 26.60 21.39
CA GLY A 2 -17.67 25.75 20.51
C GLY A 2 -18.34 24.40 20.25
N ASN A 3 -18.09 23.80 19.08
CA ASN A 3 -18.67 22.52 18.69
C ASN A 3 -18.10 21.40 19.61
N PRO A 4 -18.92 20.68 20.39
CA PRO A 4 -18.45 19.61 21.27
C PRO A 4 -17.72 18.47 20.51
N GLN A 5 -17.96 18.31 19.21
CA GLN A 5 -17.29 17.31 18.38
C GLN A 5 -15.82 17.63 18.10
N THR A 6 -15.41 18.90 18.05
CA THR A 6 -14.00 19.28 17.78
C THR A 6 -13.11 19.11 19.01
N ALA A 7 -13.67 19.07 20.22
CA ALA A 7 -12.91 18.86 21.45
C ALA A 7 -12.56 17.38 21.69
N LYS A 8 -13.47 16.46 21.29
CA LYS A 8 -13.21 15.01 21.40
C LYS A 8 -12.20 14.50 20.39
N SER A 9 -12.12 15.10 19.20
CA SER A 9 -11.11 14.71 18.20
C SER A 9 -9.70 15.08 18.65
N THR A 10 -9.53 16.23 19.32
CA THR A 10 -8.21 16.68 19.79
C THR A 10 -7.64 15.86 20.95
N GLU A 11 -8.49 15.34 21.84
CA GLU A 11 -8.02 14.46 22.93
C GLU A 11 -7.56 13.10 22.39
N ALA A 12 -8.32 12.51 21.48
CA ALA A 12 -7.93 11.24 20.83
C ALA A 12 -6.64 11.38 20.02
N GLU A 13 -6.51 12.45 19.22
CA GLU A 13 -5.28 12.75 18.47
C GLU A 13 -4.05 12.90 19.37
N GLU A 14 -4.23 13.52 20.54
CA GLU A 14 -3.17 13.71 21.53
C GLU A 14 -2.74 12.38 22.18
N GLU A 15 -3.69 11.51 22.53
CA GLU A 15 -3.41 10.19 23.08
C GLU A 15 -2.71 9.27 22.06
N ILE A 16 -3.13 9.33 20.79
CA ILE A 16 -2.46 8.63 19.68
C ILE A 16 -1.00 9.10 19.59
N ARG A 17 -0.78 10.41 19.59
CA ARG A 17 0.55 11.01 19.53
C ARG A 17 1.43 10.56 20.69
N GLN A 18 0.94 10.62 21.93
CA GLN A 18 1.67 10.19 23.12
C GLN A 18 2.03 8.70 23.09
N SER A 19 1.13 7.88 22.57
CA SER A 19 1.36 6.44 22.37
C SER A 19 2.47 6.18 21.35
N MET A 20 2.43 6.88 20.21
CA MET A 20 3.50 6.83 19.21
C MET A 20 4.84 7.27 19.78
N GLU A 21 4.87 8.39 20.52
CA GLU A 21 6.09 8.90 21.15
C GLU A 21 6.69 7.88 22.13
N THR A 22 5.86 7.20 22.91
CA THR A 22 6.28 6.17 23.87
C THR A 22 6.95 4.98 23.17
N VAL A 23 6.34 4.49 22.09
CA VAL A 23 6.88 3.39 21.28
C VAL A 23 8.19 3.79 20.61
N LEU A 24 8.22 4.94 19.95
CA LEU A 24 9.41 5.46 19.28
C LEU A 24 10.56 5.65 20.27
N LYS A 25 10.26 6.18 21.47
CA LYS A 25 11.23 6.35 22.56
C LYS A 25 11.89 5.02 22.93
N ALA A 26 11.08 4.00 23.24
CA ALA A 26 11.60 2.69 23.64
C ALA A 26 12.48 2.07 22.54
N ARG A 27 12.08 2.20 21.26
CA ARG A 27 12.84 1.67 20.13
C ARG A 27 14.15 2.42 19.90
N CYS A 28 14.13 3.75 19.93
CA CYS A 28 15.33 4.55 19.76
C CYS A 28 16.33 4.31 20.90
N GLN A 29 15.85 4.15 22.15
CA GLN A 29 16.71 3.77 23.28
C GLN A 29 17.34 2.39 23.10
N ALA A 30 16.60 1.43 22.53
CA ALA A 30 17.10 0.07 22.29
C ALA A 30 18.25 0.01 21.28
N PHE A 31 18.45 1.03 20.45
CA PHE A 31 19.62 1.09 19.57
C PHE A 31 20.93 1.22 20.33
N GLY A 32 20.92 1.87 21.51
CA GLY A 32 22.14 2.19 22.24
C GLY A 32 23.14 3.04 21.44
N ALA A 33 22.65 3.82 20.47
CA ALA A 33 23.45 4.58 19.53
C ALA A 33 22.82 5.96 19.22
N PRO A 34 23.61 6.95 18.78
CA PRO A 34 23.07 8.21 18.28
C PRO A 34 22.13 8.00 17.09
N VAL A 35 21.16 8.89 16.93
CA VAL A 35 20.21 8.86 15.81
C VAL A 35 20.44 10.09 14.91
N ALA A 36 20.51 9.88 13.60
CA ALA A 36 20.45 10.93 12.60
C ALA A 36 19.08 10.90 11.92
N ILE A 37 18.48 12.08 11.68
CA ILE A 37 17.18 12.19 11.02
C ILE A 37 17.40 12.60 9.56
N VAL A 38 16.75 11.90 8.63
CA VAL A 38 16.63 12.36 7.23
C VAL A 38 15.19 12.78 6.96
N GLY A 39 15.00 14.04 6.57
CA GLY A 39 13.69 14.63 6.32
C GLY A 39 13.40 15.80 7.25
N THR A 40 12.67 16.81 6.75
CA THR A 40 12.21 17.97 7.54
C THR A 40 10.68 18.11 7.58
N GLN A 41 9.94 17.02 7.37
CA GLN A 41 8.47 17.02 7.38
C GLN A 41 7.90 16.77 8.78
N SER A 42 6.58 16.75 8.93
CA SER A 42 5.89 16.53 10.22
C SER A 42 6.35 15.25 10.94
N ALA A 43 6.66 14.19 10.19
CA ALA A 43 7.22 12.94 10.73
C ALA A 43 8.57 13.16 11.43
N ALA A 44 9.42 14.05 10.92
CA ALA A 44 10.70 14.40 11.53
C ALA A 44 10.54 15.22 12.82
N VAL A 45 9.47 16.02 12.93
CA VAL A 45 9.15 16.76 14.17
C VAL A 45 8.85 15.78 15.30
N LEU A 46 8.00 14.78 15.03
CA LEU A 46 7.66 13.74 16.01
C LEU A 46 8.91 13.02 16.51
N LEU A 47 9.74 12.53 15.59
CA LEU A 47 10.97 11.83 15.95
C LEU A 47 11.93 12.74 16.73
N LEU A 48 12.11 13.99 16.31
CA LEU A 48 12.98 14.94 17.00
C LEU A 48 12.54 15.17 18.45
N ASN A 49 11.24 15.38 18.68
CA ASN A 49 10.68 15.55 20.02
C ASN A 49 10.95 14.31 20.89
N VAL A 50 10.77 13.11 20.32
CA VAL A 50 11.06 11.85 21.01
C VAL A 50 12.53 11.77 21.43
N LEU A 51 13.46 12.06 20.53
CA LEU A 51 14.90 12.01 20.82
C LEU A 51 15.29 12.99 21.93
N GLN A 52 14.79 14.22 21.85
CA GLN A 52 15.04 15.27 22.84
C GLN A 52 14.47 14.92 24.21
N ASN A 53 13.24 14.42 24.28
CA ASN A 53 12.57 14.05 25.53
C ASN A 53 13.08 12.75 26.16
N ALA A 54 13.90 11.98 25.43
CA ALA A 54 14.44 10.71 25.86
C ALA A 54 15.95 10.73 26.12
N ASP A 55 16.58 11.91 26.03
CA ASP A 55 18.04 12.11 26.13
C ASP A 55 18.82 11.21 25.14
N ILE A 56 18.25 10.95 23.96
CA ILE A 56 18.89 10.14 22.92
C ILE A 56 19.75 11.07 22.06
N PRO A 57 21.07 10.81 21.91
CA PRO A 57 21.95 11.70 21.18
C PRO A 57 21.52 11.87 19.72
N LEU A 58 21.28 13.13 19.30
CA LEU A 58 21.02 13.47 17.91
C LEU A 58 22.35 13.71 17.18
N ALA A 59 22.62 12.95 16.13
CA ALA A 59 23.82 13.05 15.30
C ALA A 59 23.70 14.10 14.16
N GLY A 60 22.49 14.58 13.89
CA GLY A 60 22.24 15.65 12.91
C GLY A 60 20.91 15.46 12.18
N ILE A 61 20.53 16.50 11.42
CA ILE A 61 19.35 16.49 10.55
C ILE A 61 19.83 16.71 9.12
N TYR A 62 19.37 15.87 8.21
CA TYR A 62 19.84 15.82 6.84
C TYR A 62 18.66 15.87 5.87
N GLU A 63 18.82 16.55 4.74
CA GLU A 63 17.75 16.68 3.75
C GLU A 63 18.33 16.81 2.33
N LYS A 64 17.55 16.40 1.33
CA LYS A 64 17.91 16.53 -0.07
C LYS A 64 17.89 18.00 -0.49
N SER A 65 18.91 18.46 -1.22
CA SER A 65 18.93 19.82 -1.74
C SER A 65 17.81 20.06 -2.79
N PRO A 66 17.17 21.25 -2.78
CA PRO A 66 17.34 22.32 -1.81
C PRO A 66 16.72 21.96 -0.46
N HIS A 67 17.46 22.20 0.63
CA HIS A 67 16.98 22.00 1.99
C HIS A 67 16.90 23.34 2.72
N PRO A 68 16.04 23.46 3.76
CA PRO A 68 16.10 24.62 4.64
C PRO A 68 17.47 24.71 5.33
N ALA A 69 17.90 25.89 5.75
CA ALA A 69 19.12 26.03 6.53
C ALA A 69 18.96 25.46 7.95
N GLU A 70 17.75 25.53 8.49
CA GLU A 70 17.43 25.11 9.85
C GLU A 70 16.07 24.40 9.91
N PHE A 71 15.90 23.50 10.89
CA PHE A 71 14.67 22.81 11.22
C PHE A 71 14.55 22.71 12.75
N GLN A 72 13.48 23.29 13.31
CA GLN A 72 13.28 23.38 14.77
C GLN A 72 14.50 23.99 15.51
N GLY A 73 15.14 25.00 14.89
CA GLY A 73 16.32 25.68 15.43
C GLY A 73 17.63 24.89 15.35
N LEU A 74 17.62 23.74 14.66
CA LEU A 74 18.81 22.92 14.41
C LEU A 74 19.25 23.05 12.96
N GLU A 75 20.56 23.10 12.71
CA GLU A 75 21.14 23.13 11.38
C GLU A 75 20.71 21.89 10.57
N VAL A 76 20.24 22.10 9.34
CA VAL A 76 19.94 21.03 8.38
C VAL A 76 21.07 20.95 7.37
N ARG A 77 21.67 19.77 7.28
CA ARG A 77 22.82 19.50 6.41
C ARG A 77 22.38 18.81 5.12
N PRO A 78 23.15 18.96 4.04
CA PRO A 78 22.89 18.21 2.82
C PRO A 78 23.06 16.71 3.07
N LEU A 79 22.29 15.90 2.36
CA LEU A 79 22.30 14.44 2.51
C LEU A 79 23.70 13.82 2.33
N GLU A 80 24.57 14.43 1.52
CA GLU A 80 25.95 14.02 1.26
C GLU A 80 26.81 14.00 2.53
N SER A 81 26.51 14.90 3.49
CA SER A 81 27.23 15.00 4.75
C SER A 81 27.00 13.78 5.66
N LEU A 82 26.07 12.88 5.33
CA LEU A 82 25.96 11.58 5.99
C LEU A 82 27.22 10.72 5.84
N SER A 83 28.07 10.98 4.84
CA SER A 83 29.37 10.30 4.69
C SER A 83 30.35 10.60 5.84
N GLU A 84 30.11 11.67 6.59
CA GLU A 84 30.93 12.10 7.73
C GLU A 84 30.39 11.56 9.07
N VAL A 85 29.21 10.95 9.07
CA VAL A 85 28.53 10.42 10.27
C VAL A 85 29.15 9.09 10.68
N ASP A 86 29.32 8.88 11.99
CA ASP A 86 29.82 7.62 12.55
C ASP A 86 28.94 6.44 12.07
N PRO A 87 29.50 5.38 11.46
CA PRO A 87 28.74 4.20 11.03
C PRO A 87 27.94 3.50 12.15
N LYS A 88 28.24 3.76 13.43
CA LYS A 88 27.44 3.29 14.58
C LYS A 88 26.15 4.05 14.77
N THR A 89 26.01 5.24 14.20
CA THR A 89 24.76 6.02 14.22
C THR A 89 23.67 5.27 13.47
N VAL A 90 22.43 5.35 13.96
CA VAL A 90 21.25 4.88 13.24
C VAL A 90 20.67 6.05 12.45
N VAL A 91 20.60 5.92 11.13
CA VAL A 91 19.94 6.90 10.26
C VAL A 91 18.48 6.51 10.12
N VAL A 92 17.58 7.41 10.50
CA VAL A 92 16.13 7.23 10.40
C VAL A 92 15.57 8.18 9.35
N VAL A 93 15.00 7.63 8.28
CA VAL A 93 14.29 8.40 7.26
C VAL A 93 12.87 8.68 7.75
N ALA A 94 12.62 9.93 8.10
CA ALA A 94 11.34 10.45 8.61
C ALA A 94 10.70 11.37 7.55
N SER A 95 10.57 10.85 6.33
CA SER A 95 10.00 11.58 5.20
C SER A 95 8.58 11.11 4.89
N SER A 96 7.70 12.04 4.55
CA SER A 96 6.36 11.77 4.02
C SER A 96 6.33 11.85 2.47
N ALA A 97 7.49 11.70 1.83
CA ALA A 97 7.62 11.80 0.39
C ALA A 97 6.96 10.62 -0.33
N SER A 98 6.68 10.81 -1.63
CA SER A 98 6.16 9.73 -2.47
C SER A 98 7.11 8.53 -2.52
N SER A 99 6.62 7.34 -2.88
CA SER A 99 7.42 6.12 -2.95
C SER A 99 8.67 6.26 -3.85
N ILE A 100 8.53 6.95 -4.99
CA ILE A 100 9.63 7.23 -5.93
C ILE A 100 10.69 8.12 -5.28
N GLU A 101 10.28 9.17 -4.56
CA GLU A 101 11.20 10.07 -3.86
C GLU A 101 11.87 9.38 -2.67
N LEU A 102 11.16 8.50 -1.98
CA LEU A 102 11.69 7.70 -0.88
C LEU A 102 12.75 6.70 -1.37
N GLU A 103 12.49 6.00 -2.49
CA GLU A 103 13.45 5.08 -3.10
C GLU A 103 14.74 5.80 -3.54
N ASP A 104 14.61 6.95 -4.21
CA ASP A 104 15.76 7.78 -4.59
C ASP A 104 16.55 8.24 -3.36
N THR A 105 15.84 8.67 -2.31
CA THR A 105 16.46 9.09 -1.03
C THR A 105 17.22 7.95 -0.37
N LEU A 106 16.59 6.77 -0.24
CA LEU A 106 17.21 5.58 0.34
C LEU A 106 18.43 5.10 -0.44
N THR A 107 18.33 5.12 -1.78
CA THR A 107 19.44 4.76 -2.68
C THR A 107 20.62 5.71 -2.47
N ARG A 108 20.35 7.02 -2.40
CA ARG A 108 21.38 8.03 -2.17
C ARG A 108 22.02 7.89 -0.79
N ILE A 109 21.24 7.71 0.27
CA ILE A 109 21.79 7.46 1.62
C ILE A 109 22.68 6.22 1.63
N SER A 110 22.22 5.11 1.05
CA SER A 110 22.98 3.86 1.01
C SER A 110 24.32 3.99 0.24
N SER A 111 24.39 4.93 -0.70
CA SER A 111 25.63 5.23 -1.42
C SER A 111 26.67 5.92 -0.53
N VAL A 112 26.24 6.83 0.36
CA VAL A 112 27.13 7.69 1.18
C VAL A 112 27.32 7.20 2.62
N PHE A 113 26.35 6.51 3.19
CA PHE A 113 26.34 6.03 4.57
C PHE A 113 26.45 4.50 4.62
N LYS A 114 27.21 3.98 5.59
CA LYS A 114 27.50 2.54 5.72
C LYS A 114 26.98 1.90 7.01
N GLY A 115 26.28 2.67 7.84
CA GLY A 115 25.69 2.19 9.08
C GLY A 115 24.26 1.67 8.91
N GLN A 116 23.54 1.63 10.03
CA GLN A 116 22.16 1.16 10.05
C GLN A 116 21.21 2.23 9.51
N LEU A 117 20.41 1.86 8.49
CA LEU A 117 19.40 2.70 7.87
C LEU A 117 18.01 2.14 8.14
N LEU A 118 17.11 2.94 8.69
CA LEU A 118 15.73 2.59 9.00
C LEU A 118 14.78 3.64 8.43
N CYS A 119 13.56 3.23 8.07
CA CYS A 119 12.45 4.15 7.85
C CYS A 119 11.71 4.34 9.18
N LEU A 120 11.19 5.55 9.45
CA LEU A 120 10.42 5.81 10.67
C LEU A 120 9.25 4.83 10.85
N GLU A 121 8.62 4.42 9.74
CA GLU A 121 7.55 3.43 9.71
C GLU A 121 7.98 2.07 10.30
N HIS A 122 9.25 1.69 10.19
CA HIS A 122 9.78 0.46 10.80
C HIS A 122 10.00 0.59 12.32
N LEU A 123 9.99 1.81 12.87
CA LEU A 123 10.16 2.06 14.30
C LEU A 123 8.85 2.06 15.07
N LEU A 124 7.76 2.33 14.38
CA LEU A 124 6.43 2.26 14.96
C LEU A 124 6.10 0.78 15.15
N ASP A 125 6.27 0.28 16.38
CA ASP A 125 5.80 -1.03 16.82
C ASP A 125 4.27 -1.07 16.71
N LEU A 126 3.77 -1.27 15.48
CA LEU A 126 2.35 -1.25 15.18
C LEU A 126 1.55 -2.07 16.22
N PRO A 127 1.96 -3.28 16.66
CA PRO A 127 1.28 -4.01 17.73
C PRO A 127 1.21 -3.28 19.09
N GLY A 128 2.30 -2.66 19.55
CA GLY A 128 2.32 -1.89 20.80
C GLY A 128 1.56 -0.56 20.71
N LEU A 129 1.60 0.08 19.53
CA LEU A 129 0.76 1.24 19.22
C LEU A 129 -0.72 0.83 19.30
N PHE A 130 -1.11 -0.33 18.75
CA PHE A 130 -2.48 -0.82 18.81
C PHE A 130 -2.97 -1.11 20.23
N GLN A 131 -2.14 -1.68 21.11
CA GLN A 131 -2.53 -1.90 22.52
C GLN A 131 -2.80 -0.57 23.24
N ALA A 132 -2.01 0.46 22.94
CA ALA A 132 -2.21 1.80 23.48
C ALA A 132 -3.45 2.48 22.89
N LEU A 133 -3.70 2.32 21.58
CA LEU A 133 -4.91 2.81 20.88
C LEU A 133 -6.19 2.15 21.39
N GLU A 134 -6.19 0.83 21.64
CA GLU A 134 -7.33 0.11 22.22
C GLU A 134 -7.69 0.63 23.61
N THR A 135 -6.67 0.99 24.40
CA THR A 135 -6.83 1.51 25.76
C THR A 135 -7.31 2.96 25.77
N ALA A 136 -6.75 3.80 24.90
CA ALA A 136 -7.06 5.22 24.76
C ALA A 136 -8.48 5.45 24.18
N LEU A 137 -8.84 4.71 23.13
CA LEU A 137 -10.08 4.93 22.40
C LEU A 137 -11.30 4.19 22.97
N ASP A 138 -11.12 3.36 24.01
CA ASP A 138 -12.12 2.38 24.49
C ASP A 138 -12.75 1.59 23.31
N TYR A 139 -11.93 1.33 22.30
CA TYR A 139 -12.36 0.80 21.01
C TYR A 139 -11.79 -0.60 20.83
N LYS A 140 -12.63 -1.61 21.05
CA LYS A 140 -12.26 -3.03 20.88
C LYS A 140 -12.22 -3.39 19.40
N TYR A 141 -11.04 -3.30 18.79
CA TYR A 141 -10.80 -3.70 17.40
C TYR A 141 -11.32 -5.11 17.09
N GLY A 142 -11.21 -6.04 18.04
CA GLY A 142 -11.65 -7.43 17.88
C GLY A 142 -13.15 -7.63 17.65
N SER A 143 -14.04 -6.93 18.36
CA SER A 143 -15.49 -7.21 18.25
C SER A 143 -16.15 -6.52 17.06
N HIS A 144 -15.76 -5.29 16.73
CA HIS A 144 -16.42 -4.57 15.63
C HIS A 144 -15.95 -5.04 14.25
N ILE A 145 -14.66 -5.36 14.10
CA ILE A 145 -14.13 -5.93 12.86
C ILE A 145 -14.67 -7.34 12.69
N LEU A 146 -14.58 -8.22 13.69
CA LEU A 146 -15.04 -9.60 13.51
C LEU A 146 -16.57 -9.73 13.41
N ASP A 147 -17.37 -8.95 14.14
CA ASP A 147 -18.84 -9.06 14.04
C ASP A 147 -19.39 -8.43 12.76
N GLU A 148 -18.86 -7.27 12.32
CA GLU A 148 -19.22 -6.75 11.00
C GLU A 148 -18.62 -7.56 9.87
N TRP A 149 -17.41 -8.09 9.99
CA TRP A 149 -16.80 -8.92 8.95
C TRP A 149 -17.41 -10.32 8.89
N ALA A 150 -17.72 -10.96 10.03
CA ALA A 150 -18.43 -12.24 10.03
C ALA A 150 -19.84 -12.06 9.47
N LYS A 151 -20.51 -10.93 9.75
CA LYS A 151 -21.73 -10.56 9.03
C LYS A 151 -21.46 -10.35 7.55
N GLN A 152 -20.46 -9.57 7.16
CA GLN A 152 -20.11 -9.35 5.75
C GLN A 152 -19.62 -10.61 5.03
N MET A 153 -19.14 -11.64 5.70
CA MET A 153 -18.76 -12.92 5.09
C MET A 153 -19.96 -13.88 5.01
N ASN A 154 -20.83 -13.88 6.02
CA ASN A 154 -22.06 -14.70 6.02
C ASN A 154 -23.18 -14.09 5.19
N GLU A 155 -23.20 -12.77 5.06
CA GLU A 155 -24.13 -11.95 4.27
C GLU A 155 -23.41 -11.28 3.10
N ALA A 156 -22.19 -11.77 2.75
CA ALA A 156 -21.39 -11.27 1.64
C ALA A 156 -22.32 -11.04 0.45
N PRO A 157 -22.51 -9.78 0.04
CA PRO A 157 -23.43 -9.51 -1.03
C PRO A 157 -23.03 -10.38 -2.22
N SER A 158 -23.98 -11.01 -2.87
CA SER A 158 -23.72 -11.92 -4.01
C SER A 158 -22.86 -11.29 -5.12
N HIS A 159 -22.68 -9.97 -5.10
CA HIS A 159 -21.85 -9.21 -6.01
C HIS A 159 -20.37 -9.08 -5.59
N TRP A 160 -19.91 -9.54 -4.43
CA TRP A 160 -18.48 -9.47 -4.13
C TRP A 160 -17.66 -10.33 -5.12
N PRO A 161 -16.46 -9.90 -5.53
CA PRO A 161 -15.58 -10.70 -6.37
C PRO A 161 -15.19 -11.98 -5.63
N HIS A 162 -15.44 -13.14 -6.23
CA HIS A 162 -14.95 -14.41 -5.73
C HIS A 162 -14.07 -15.06 -6.78
N ILE A 163 -13.25 -16.01 -6.34
CA ILE A 163 -12.58 -16.93 -7.24
C ILE A 163 -13.64 -17.62 -8.13
N PRO A 164 -13.42 -17.71 -9.46
CA PRO A 164 -14.39 -18.34 -10.36
C PRO A 164 -14.74 -19.76 -9.92
N ASP A 165 -15.99 -20.18 -10.14
CA ASP A 165 -16.43 -21.54 -9.83
C ASP A 165 -15.55 -22.56 -10.57
N GLY A 166 -15.13 -23.60 -9.85
CA GLY A 166 -14.24 -24.64 -10.40
C GLY A 166 -12.75 -24.25 -10.45
N PHE A 167 -12.39 -23.00 -10.11
CA PHE A 167 -11.00 -22.61 -9.89
C PHE A 167 -10.63 -22.71 -8.40
N SER A 168 -9.42 -23.20 -8.11
CA SER A 168 -8.90 -23.28 -6.74
C SER A 168 -7.50 -22.67 -6.65
N VAL A 169 -7.22 -22.00 -5.52
CA VAL A 169 -5.87 -21.54 -5.15
C VAL A 169 -5.19 -22.45 -4.13
N GLU A 170 -5.81 -23.58 -3.78
CA GLU A 170 -5.22 -24.57 -2.86
C GLU A 170 -3.84 -25.03 -3.34
N GLY A 171 -2.85 -24.98 -2.45
CA GLY A 171 -1.47 -25.36 -2.77
C GLY A 171 -0.73 -24.43 -3.75
N LYS A 172 -1.32 -23.30 -4.16
CA LYS A 172 -0.72 -22.34 -5.10
C LYS A 172 0.00 -21.18 -4.39
N THR A 173 0.97 -20.60 -5.08
CA THR A 173 1.62 -19.33 -4.72
C THR A 173 0.86 -18.19 -5.40
N VAL A 174 0.15 -17.38 -4.62
CA VAL A 174 -0.73 -16.33 -5.10
C VAL A 174 -0.12 -14.95 -4.83
N LEU A 175 -0.08 -14.08 -5.83
CA LEU A 175 0.15 -12.64 -5.64
C LEU A 175 -1.20 -11.93 -5.56
N GLU A 176 -1.48 -11.24 -4.47
CA GLU A 176 -2.63 -10.38 -4.27
C GLU A 176 -2.19 -8.90 -4.38
N PHE A 177 -2.82 -8.15 -5.27
CA PHE A 177 -2.61 -6.70 -5.35
C PHE A 177 -3.66 -5.95 -4.54
N GLY A 178 -3.23 -4.90 -3.83
CA GLY A 178 -4.11 -3.98 -3.11
C GLY A 178 -5.04 -4.70 -2.12
N PRO A 179 -4.51 -5.44 -1.12
CA PRO A 179 -5.32 -6.14 -0.15
C PRO A 179 -6.25 -5.22 0.67
N PHE A 180 -6.02 -3.89 0.65
CA PHE A 180 -6.83 -2.88 1.32
C PHE A 180 -6.90 -3.15 2.84
N GLU A 181 -7.98 -3.74 3.33
CA GLU A 181 -8.14 -4.12 4.73
C GLU A 181 -7.92 -5.62 4.97
N GLY A 182 -7.76 -6.41 3.91
CA GLY A 182 -7.43 -7.84 3.95
C GLY A 182 -8.62 -8.77 3.75
N HIS A 183 -9.76 -8.27 3.24
CA HIS A 183 -10.93 -9.12 3.00
C HIS A 183 -10.61 -10.24 2.00
N PHE A 184 -10.05 -9.90 0.83
CA PHE A 184 -9.64 -10.92 -0.14
C PHE A 184 -8.49 -11.77 0.39
N SER A 185 -7.60 -11.20 1.20
CA SER A 185 -6.56 -11.97 1.89
C SER A 185 -7.16 -13.08 2.73
N MET A 186 -8.23 -12.82 3.52
CA MET A 186 -8.90 -13.88 4.28
C MET A 186 -9.52 -14.94 3.37
N MET A 187 -10.22 -14.51 2.32
CA MET A 187 -10.82 -15.43 1.34
C MET A 187 -9.74 -16.34 0.73
N LEU A 188 -8.63 -15.77 0.26
CA LEU A 188 -7.51 -16.51 -0.30
C LEU A 188 -6.92 -17.47 0.72
N MET A 189 -6.62 -17.00 1.94
CA MET A 189 -6.02 -17.81 2.99
C MET A 189 -6.92 -18.98 3.43
N SER A 190 -8.25 -18.79 3.41
CA SER A 190 -9.22 -19.85 3.72
C SER A 190 -9.18 -21.03 2.73
N GLN A 191 -8.69 -20.81 1.51
CA GLN A 191 -8.52 -21.84 0.48
C GLN A 191 -7.20 -22.60 0.59
N LYS A 192 -6.45 -22.42 1.69
CA LYS A 192 -5.19 -23.13 1.98
C LYS A 192 -4.16 -23.03 0.83
N PRO A 193 -3.83 -21.82 0.37
CA PRO A 193 -2.77 -21.63 -0.61
C PRO A 193 -1.43 -22.06 -0.01
N LYS A 194 -0.49 -22.43 -0.87
CA LYS A 194 0.89 -22.70 -0.42
C LYS A 194 1.50 -21.43 0.17
N ARG A 195 1.26 -20.28 -0.47
CA ARG A 195 1.70 -18.97 -0.01
C ARG A 195 0.85 -17.87 -0.65
N VAL A 196 0.57 -16.81 0.09
CA VAL A 196 0.03 -15.56 -0.47
C VAL A 196 1.07 -14.46 -0.29
N ILE A 197 1.25 -13.64 -1.32
CA ILE A 197 2.06 -12.43 -1.27
C ILE A 197 1.12 -11.26 -1.51
N GLY A 198 0.84 -10.46 -0.49
CA GLY A 198 0.08 -9.21 -0.64
C GLY A 198 1.01 -8.05 -0.98
N LEU A 199 0.67 -7.25 -1.98
CA LEU A 199 1.36 -6.00 -2.31
C LEU A 199 0.41 -4.82 -2.16
N GLU A 200 0.66 -3.98 -1.15
CA GLU A 200 -0.15 -2.80 -0.83
C GLU A 200 0.66 -1.53 -0.99
N GLY A 201 0.08 -0.52 -1.66
CA GLY A 201 0.74 0.74 -1.95
C GLY A 201 0.47 1.84 -0.92
N ARG A 202 -0.56 1.68 -0.08
CA ARG A 202 -0.95 2.68 0.93
C ARG A 202 -0.55 2.25 2.34
N PRO A 203 0.18 3.10 3.10
CA PRO A 203 0.64 2.75 4.45
C PRO A 203 -0.48 2.33 5.41
N ASP A 204 -1.61 3.04 5.39
CA ASP A 204 -2.76 2.74 6.27
C ASP A 204 -3.33 1.34 5.99
N ASN A 205 -3.53 1.01 4.72
CA ASN A 205 -4.04 -0.30 4.28
C ASN A 205 -3.03 -1.40 4.61
N PHE A 206 -1.74 -1.14 4.36
CA PHE A 206 -0.66 -2.07 4.71
C PHE A 206 -0.67 -2.37 6.22
N ALA A 207 -0.80 -1.35 7.07
CA ALA A 207 -0.85 -1.53 8.52
C ALA A 207 -2.06 -2.38 8.96
N LYS A 208 -3.24 -2.17 8.35
CA LYS A 208 -4.44 -2.99 8.62
C LYS A 208 -4.23 -4.45 8.27
N VAL A 209 -3.64 -4.75 7.11
CA VAL A 209 -3.39 -6.14 6.69
C VAL A 209 -2.27 -6.77 7.51
N ALA A 210 -1.26 -5.99 7.90
CA ALA A 210 -0.21 -6.46 8.81
C ALA A 210 -0.78 -6.87 10.17
N LEU A 211 -1.72 -6.07 10.70
CA LEU A 211 -2.45 -6.39 11.92
C LEU A 211 -3.27 -7.67 11.76
N LEU A 212 -4.05 -7.78 10.68
CA LEU A 212 -4.86 -8.96 10.38
C LEU A 212 -4.00 -10.23 10.28
N LYS A 213 -2.89 -10.15 9.55
CA LYS A 213 -1.92 -11.23 9.38
C LYS A 213 -1.36 -11.70 10.73
N ALA A 214 -1.00 -10.77 11.61
CA ALA A 214 -0.47 -11.08 12.94
C ALA A 214 -1.54 -11.72 13.84
N TYR A 215 -2.75 -11.16 13.82
CA TYR A 215 -3.88 -11.62 14.63
C TYR A 215 -4.33 -13.04 14.24
N LEU A 216 -4.37 -13.36 12.95
CA LEU A 216 -4.81 -14.67 12.43
C LEU A 216 -3.66 -15.67 12.24
N ASP A 217 -2.45 -15.34 12.68
CA ASP A 217 -1.24 -16.16 12.54
C ASP A 217 -1.02 -16.71 11.11
N TRP A 218 -1.17 -15.85 10.11
CA TRP A 218 -0.95 -16.22 8.72
C TRP A 218 0.54 -16.35 8.41
N SER A 219 1.10 -17.49 8.80
CA SER A 219 2.52 -17.83 8.62
C SER A 219 2.93 -17.96 7.15
N ASN A 220 2.02 -18.33 6.26
CA ASN A 220 2.22 -18.43 4.80
C ASN A 220 1.73 -17.20 4.02
N TYR A 221 1.44 -16.07 4.68
CA TYR A 221 1.15 -14.79 4.03
C TYR A 221 2.39 -13.88 4.14
N THR A 222 2.82 -13.26 3.04
CA THR A 222 3.89 -12.26 3.02
C THR A 222 3.29 -10.94 2.56
N LEU A 223 3.28 -9.94 3.44
CA LEU A 223 2.85 -8.60 3.05
C LEU A 223 4.06 -7.76 2.62
N ARG A 224 3.94 -7.05 1.50
CA ARG A 224 4.95 -6.14 0.96
C ARG A 224 4.32 -4.78 0.72
N PHE A 225 5.11 -3.75 0.99
CA PHE A 225 4.75 -2.37 0.75
C PHE A 225 5.37 -1.90 -0.56
N GLY A 226 4.58 -1.28 -1.43
CA GLY A 226 5.08 -0.70 -2.66
C GLY A 226 4.02 -0.51 -3.74
N ASP A 227 4.38 0.28 -4.75
CA ASP A 227 3.55 0.48 -5.93
C ASP A 227 3.40 -0.85 -6.70
N MET A 228 2.17 -1.22 -7.04
CA MET A 228 1.87 -2.38 -7.88
C MET A 228 2.62 -2.36 -9.22
N HIS A 229 2.98 -1.20 -9.74
CA HIS A 229 3.75 -1.11 -10.96
C HIS A 229 5.17 -1.67 -10.78
N LEU A 230 5.75 -1.61 -9.58
CA LEU A 230 7.09 -2.12 -9.29
C LEU A 230 7.08 -3.62 -8.91
N PHE A 231 5.94 -4.30 -8.99
CA PHE A 231 5.83 -5.68 -8.50
C PHE A 231 6.82 -6.67 -9.11
N PRO A 232 7.30 -6.58 -10.38
CA PRO A 232 8.24 -7.57 -10.90
C PRO A 232 9.58 -7.58 -10.13
N SER A 233 10.01 -6.43 -9.60
CA SER A 233 11.21 -6.33 -8.74
C SER A 233 10.89 -6.64 -7.29
N LEU A 234 9.73 -6.21 -6.80
CA LEU A 234 9.28 -6.48 -5.42
C LEU A 234 8.87 -7.94 -5.21
N VAL A 235 8.53 -8.68 -6.26
CA VAL A 235 8.06 -10.07 -6.25
C VAL A 235 8.88 -10.91 -7.24
N PRO A 236 10.13 -11.27 -6.87
CA PRO A 236 10.98 -12.12 -7.70
C PRO A 236 10.45 -13.56 -7.78
N GLU A 237 9.62 -14.01 -6.83
CA GLU A 237 9.11 -15.38 -6.76
C GLU A 237 8.35 -15.81 -8.02
N ALA A 238 8.36 -17.12 -8.29
CA ALA A 238 7.45 -17.72 -9.26
C ALA A 238 6.02 -17.71 -8.70
N LEU A 239 5.06 -17.39 -9.55
CA LEU A 239 3.66 -17.22 -9.19
C LEU A 239 2.81 -18.22 -9.97
N ASP A 240 1.92 -18.91 -9.27
CA ASP A 240 0.95 -19.80 -9.88
C ASP A 240 -0.33 -19.04 -10.27
N VAL A 241 -0.66 -17.98 -9.51
CA VAL A 241 -1.83 -17.14 -9.74
C VAL A 241 -1.51 -15.69 -9.37
N ILE A 242 -1.94 -14.75 -10.21
CA ILE A 242 -2.09 -13.35 -9.84
C ILE A 242 -3.56 -13.05 -9.58
N PHE A 243 -3.87 -12.45 -8.43
CA PHE A 243 -5.19 -11.99 -8.04
C PHE A 243 -5.20 -10.46 -8.00
N CYS A 244 -5.81 -9.86 -9.01
CA CYS A 244 -5.89 -8.41 -9.24
C CYS A 244 -7.36 -7.95 -9.19
N SER A 245 -7.95 -8.03 -8.00
CA SER A 245 -9.33 -7.59 -7.76
C SER A 245 -9.35 -6.20 -7.18
N GLY A 246 -10.09 -5.27 -7.81
CA GLY A 246 -10.29 -3.94 -7.25
C GLY A 246 -9.15 -2.96 -7.53
N VAL A 247 -8.21 -3.28 -8.43
CA VAL A 247 -6.93 -2.56 -8.51
C VAL A 247 -6.58 -2.06 -9.92
N LEU A 248 -6.84 -2.85 -10.98
CA LEU A 248 -6.43 -2.49 -12.34
C LEU A 248 -6.94 -1.11 -12.79
N TYR A 249 -8.17 -0.77 -12.44
CA TYR A 249 -8.80 0.50 -12.81
C TYR A 249 -8.32 1.70 -11.99
N HIS A 250 -7.45 1.49 -10.99
CA HIS A 250 -6.75 2.56 -10.27
C HIS A 250 -5.37 2.87 -10.86
N SER A 251 -4.97 2.17 -11.92
CA SER A 251 -3.69 2.38 -12.60
C SER A 251 -3.75 3.56 -13.57
N GLU A 252 -2.71 4.39 -13.57
CA GLU A 252 -2.45 5.39 -14.62
C GLU A 252 -1.94 4.73 -15.92
N LYS A 253 -1.38 3.52 -15.85
CA LYS A 253 -0.84 2.77 -16.98
C LYS A 253 -1.31 1.30 -16.95
N PRO A 254 -2.64 1.06 -17.02
CA PRO A 254 -3.22 -0.26 -16.80
C PRO A 254 -2.73 -1.30 -17.82
N TRP A 255 -2.43 -0.88 -19.07
CA TRP A 255 -1.85 -1.76 -20.08
C TRP A 255 -0.46 -2.28 -19.70
N TRP A 256 0.38 -1.41 -19.15
CA TRP A 256 1.75 -1.75 -18.79
C TRP A 256 1.76 -2.66 -17.57
N PHE A 257 0.90 -2.37 -16.59
CA PHE A 257 0.72 -3.20 -15.43
C PHE A 257 0.18 -4.58 -15.81
N LEU A 258 -0.89 -4.64 -16.60
CA LEU A 258 -1.49 -5.90 -17.03
C LEU A 258 -0.55 -6.74 -17.91
N LYS A 259 0.23 -6.09 -18.81
CA LYS A 259 1.29 -6.77 -19.56
C LYS A 259 2.32 -7.40 -18.63
N SER A 260 2.78 -6.66 -17.62
CA SER A 260 3.74 -7.19 -16.63
C SER A 260 3.17 -8.39 -15.87
N CYS A 261 1.88 -8.39 -15.53
CA CYS A 261 1.20 -9.54 -14.95
C CYS A 261 1.20 -10.76 -15.91
N MET A 262 0.87 -10.54 -17.18
CA MET A 262 0.84 -11.57 -18.23
C MET A 262 2.25 -12.11 -18.58
N GLU A 263 3.30 -11.34 -18.36
CA GLU A 263 4.69 -11.82 -18.50
C GLU A 263 5.12 -12.68 -17.30
N LYS A 264 4.60 -12.37 -16.10
CA LYS A 264 5.00 -13.04 -14.85
C LYS A 264 4.22 -14.32 -14.55
N CYS A 265 2.97 -14.42 -14.97
CA CYS A 265 2.08 -15.52 -14.57
C CYS A 265 1.13 -15.92 -15.69
N ASP A 266 0.84 -17.22 -15.79
CA ASP A 266 -0.03 -17.80 -16.82
C ASP A 266 -1.51 -17.81 -16.43
N THR A 267 -1.81 -17.46 -15.18
CA THR A 267 -3.18 -17.40 -14.66
C THR A 267 -3.39 -16.13 -13.85
N ILE A 268 -4.33 -15.31 -14.29
CA ILE A 268 -4.62 -14.01 -13.68
C ILE A 268 -6.12 -13.90 -13.46
N ILE A 269 -6.54 -13.61 -12.24
CA ILE A 269 -7.92 -13.23 -11.94
C ILE A 269 -7.94 -11.71 -11.86
N ILE A 270 -8.77 -11.07 -12.67
CA ILE A 270 -8.98 -9.62 -12.62
C ILE A 270 -10.43 -9.33 -12.27
N SER A 271 -10.64 -8.28 -11.49
CA SER A 271 -11.97 -7.71 -11.32
C SER A 271 -11.90 -6.23 -11.03
N GLY A 272 -12.91 -5.49 -11.49
CA GLY A 272 -12.93 -4.05 -11.34
C GLY A 272 -13.77 -3.35 -12.39
N HIS A 273 -13.67 -2.03 -12.36
CA HIS A 273 -14.37 -1.16 -13.29
C HIS A 273 -13.78 -1.18 -14.69
N VAL A 274 -14.66 -1.14 -15.68
CA VAL A 274 -14.36 -0.88 -17.09
C VAL A 274 -15.18 0.31 -17.58
N SER A 275 -14.64 1.04 -18.55
CA SER A 275 -15.36 2.09 -19.24
C SER A 275 -16.56 1.49 -19.98
N SER A 276 -17.73 2.06 -19.74
CA SER A 276 -19.01 1.65 -20.35
C SER A 276 -19.96 2.84 -20.38
N GLU A 277 -21.10 2.68 -21.05
CA GLU A 277 -22.22 3.64 -21.01
C GLU A 277 -22.78 3.88 -19.60
N HIS A 278 -22.42 3.04 -18.62
CA HIS A 278 -22.85 3.16 -17.23
C HIS A 278 -21.97 4.10 -16.39
N SER A 279 -20.90 4.66 -16.94
CA SER A 279 -20.07 5.65 -16.25
C SER A 279 -20.87 6.93 -15.94
N LYS A 280 -20.88 7.36 -14.68
CA LYS A 280 -21.73 8.48 -14.22
C LYS A 280 -21.26 9.88 -14.62
N LYS A 281 -19.98 10.04 -15.01
CA LYS A 281 -19.36 11.34 -15.30
C LYS A 281 -19.18 11.51 -16.81
N PRO A 282 -19.16 12.76 -17.32
CA PRO A 282 -18.79 13.00 -18.71
C PRO A 282 -17.44 12.37 -19.00
N GLN A 283 -17.43 11.42 -19.94
CA GLN A 283 -16.28 10.60 -20.23
C GLN A 283 -15.24 11.43 -20.99
N ARG A 284 -14.09 11.66 -20.37
CA ARG A 284 -12.91 12.12 -21.09
C ARG A 284 -12.13 10.88 -21.51
N PHE A 285 -11.84 10.77 -22.79
CA PHE A 285 -11.06 9.66 -23.31
C PHE A 285 -9.64 10.09 -23.64
N GLN A 286 -8.69 9.19 -23.39
CA GLN A 286 -7.30 9.29 -23.78
C GLN A 286 -6.95 8.15 -24.73
N LYS A 287 -6.43 8.50 -25.91
CA LYS A 287 -5.93 7.52 -26.88
C LYS A 287 -4.46 7.23 -26.61
N VAL A 288 -4.11 5.96 -26.57
CA VAL A 288 -2.73 5.49 -26.38
C VAL A 288 -2.40 4.53 -27.52
N GLY A 289 -1.35 4.83 -28.28
CA GLY A 289 -0.82 3.93 -29.29
C GLY A 289 0.10 2.91 -28.63
N LEU A 290 -0.26 1.63 -28.75
CA LEU A 290 0.49 0.48 -28.25
C LEU A 290 0.94 -0.40 -29.44
N GLU A 291 1.79 -1.38 -29.18
CA GLU A 291 2.36 -2.27 -30.21
C GLU A 291 1.31 -3.00 -31.06
N ASN A 292 0.09 -3.16 -30.54
CA ASN A 292 -1.01 -3.90 -31.13
C ASN A 292 -2.21 -3.04 -31.57
N GLY A 293 -2.06 -1.71 -31.59
CA GLY A 293 -3.09 -0.80 -32.06
C GLY A 293 -3.25 0.43 -31.19
N ASN A 294 -4.32 1.18 -31.46
CA ASN A 294 -4.69 2.34 -30.64
C ASN A 294 -5.82 1.93 -29.70
N PHE A 295 -5.61 2.18 -28.41
CA PHE A 295 -6.56 1.89 -27.34
C PHE A 295 -7.11 3.19 -26.80
N GLU A 296 -8.37 3.19 -26.39
CA GLU A 296 -9.01 4.36 -25.83
C GLU A 296 -9.42 4.09 -24.38
N PHE A 297 -8.91 4.91 -23.47
CA PHE A 297 -9.13 4.78 -22.04
C PHE A 297 -9.99 5.91 -21.52
N GLU A 298 -10.98 5.60 -20.68
CA GLU A 298 -11.67 6.63 -19.91
C GLU A 298 -10.76 7.14 -18.79
N VAL A 299 -10.61 8.46 -18.69
CA VAL A 299 -9.82 9.12 -17.66
C VAL A 299 -10.69 9.32 -16.43
N PHE A 300 -10.31 8.68 -15.32
CA PHE A 300 -10.99 8.82 -14.04
C PHE A 300 -10.10 9.59 -13.06
N ALA A 301 -10.68 10.57 -12.36
CA ALA A 301 -9.96 11.33 -11.33
C ALA A 301 -10.00 10.58 -10.00
N GLU A 302 -8.84 10.35 -9.40
CA GLU A 302 -8.70 9.63 -8.13
C GLU A 302 -8.90 10.59 -6.95
N GLY A 303 -9.57 10.12 -5.89
CA GLY A 303 -9.99 10.95 -4.76
C GLY A 303 -8.90 11.20 -3.71
N GLY A 304 -7.74 10.55 -3.84
CA GLY A 304 -6.65 10.59 -2.88
C GLY A 304 -6.92 9.85 -1.56
N ASP A 305 -8.12 9.31 -1.39
CA ASP A 305 -8.52 8.53 -0.22
C ASP A 305 -7.91 7.10 -0.22
N ASN A 306 -8.18 6.33 0.83
CA ASN A 306 -7.63 4.99 0.99
C ASN A 306 -8.20 3.94 0.03
N LEU A 307 -9.21 4.30 -0.78
CA LEU A 307 -9.79 3.49 -1.85
C LEU A 307 -9.28 3.90 -3.23
N SER A 308 -8.47 4.96 -3.32
CA SER A 308 -8.02 5.53 -4.58
C SER A 308 -6.65 4.97 -5.00
N GLY A 309 -6.34 5.07 -6.30
CA GLY A 309 -5.00 4.84 -6.85
C GLY A 309 -3.95 5.79 -6.26
N LEU A 310 -2.67 5.46 -6.42
CA LEU A 310 -1.55 6.30 -5.95
C LEU A 310 -1.33 7.55 -6.83
N SER A 311 -1.78 7.50 -8.10
CA SER A 311 -1.74 8.64 -9.04
C SER A 311 -2.96 9.55 -8.88
N GLN A 312 -2.87 10.78 -9.40
CA GLN A 312 -4.01 11.74 -9.41
C GLN A 312 -5.17 11.31 -10.32
N HIS A 313 -4.89 10.43 -11.27
CA HIS A 313 -5.88 9.90 -12.19
C HIS A 313 -5.55 8.44 -12.53
N SER A 314 -6.56 7.74 -13.01
CA SER A 314 -6.47 6.39 -13.53
C SER A 314 -7.11 6.30 -14.91
N LEU A 315 -6.75 5.24 -15.63
CA LEU A 315 -7.23 4.97 -16.98
C LEU A 315 -8.03 3.68 -16.96
N TRP A 316 -9.28 3.73 -17.39
CA TRP A 316 -10.17 2.58 -17.43
C TRP A 316 -10.22 2.05 -18.85
N PHE A 317 -9.92 0.76 -19.02
CA PHE A 317 -10.12 0.09 -20.29
C PHE A 317 -11.60 0.10 -20.67
N LYS A 318 -11.92 0.28 -21.96
CA LYS A 318 -13.16 -0.27 -22.50
C LYS A 318 -13.09 -1.79 -22.48
N GLU A 319 -14.22 -2.46 -22.29
CA GLU A 319 -14.21 -3.92 -22.17
C GLU A 319 -13.65 -4.60 -23.43
N GLU A 320 -14.07 -4.16 -24.62
CA GLU A 320 -13.60 -4.68 -25.90
C GLU A 320 -12.09 -4.48 -26.10
N ASP A 321 -11.56 -3.35 -25.62
CA ASP A 321 -10.14 -3.01 -25.68
C ASP A 321 -9.34 -3.89 -24.71
N LEU A 322 -9.85 -4.15 -23.50
CA LEU A 322 -9.26 -5.10 -22.56
C LEU A 322 -9.20 -6.51 -23.14
N ILE A 323 -10.29 -6.99 -23.75
CA ILE A 323 -10.36 -8.31 -24.38
C ILE A 323 -9.35 -8.41 -25.53
N SER A 324 -9.30 -7.39 -26.39
CA SER A 324 -8.35 -7.31 -27.50
C SER A 324 -6.90 -7.32 -27.02
N PHE A 325 -6.61 -6.53 -25.98
CA PHE A 325 -5.29 -6.44 -25.37
C PHE A 325 -4.82 -7.78 -24.80
N VAL A 326 -5.66 -8.45 -24.02
CA VAL A 326 -5.38 -9.78 -23.43
C VAL A 326 -5.16 -10.82 -24.53
N ASN A 327 -6.04 -10.86 -25.54
CA ASN A 327 -5.93 -11.81 -26.64
C ASN A 327 -4.65 -11.64 -27.46
N HIS A 328 -4.23 -10.40 -27.68
CA HIS A 328 -2.98 -10.09 -28.38
C HIS A 328 -1.76 -10.66 -27.64
N HIS A 329 -1.76 -10.65 -26.31
CA HIS A 329 -0.66 -11.15 -25.49
C HIS A 329 -0.70 -12.67 -25.26
N GLY A 330 -1.52 -13.40 -26.03
CA GLY A 330 -1.58 -14.86 -25.98
C GLY A 330 -2.38 -15.41 -24.81
N PHE A 331 -3.24 -14.59 -24.18
CA PHE A 331 -4.15 -15.03 -23.13
C PHE A 331 -5.57 -15.20 -23.68
N GLN A 332 -6.32 -16.14 -23.12
CA GLN A 332 -7.76 -16.25 -23.24
C GLN A 332 -8.40 -15.39 -22.15
N TYR A 333 -9.46 -14.67 -22.50
CA TYR A 333 -10.27 -13.89 -21.58
C TYR A 333 -11.60 -14.59 -21.34
N GLU A 334 -11.92 -14.90 -20.09
CA GLU A 334 -13.19 -15.50 -19.68
C GLU A 334 -13.86 -14.64 -18.62
N LYS A 335 -14.90 -13.89 -18.99
CA LYS A 335 -15.74 -13.16 -18.05
C LYS A 335 -16.72 -14.14 -17.38
N TYR A 336 -16.64 -14.25 -16.05
CA TYR A 336 -17.50 -15.15 -15.28
C TYR A 336 -18.55 -14.43 -14.43
N ARG A 337 -18.41 -13.10 -14.28
CA ARG A 337 -19.40 -12.27 -13.58
C ARG A 337 -19.35 -10.83 -14.06
N GLU A 338 -20.49 -10.15 -14.02
CA GLU A 338 -20.60 -8.70 -14.19
C GLU A 338 -21.80 -8.15 -13.42
N TRP A 339 -21.74 -6.87 -13.05
CA TRP A 339 -22.88 -6.12 -12.57
C TRP A 339 -22.65 -4.63 -12.72
N VAL A 340 -23.74 -3.86 -12.73
CA VAL A 340 -23.68 -2.40 -12.69
C VAL A 340 -23.84 -1.95 -11.25
N ASN A 341 -22.95 -1.09 -10.79
CA ASN A 341 -23.01 -0.49 -9.47
C ASN A 341 -23.07 1.06 -9.59
N PRO A 342 -23.16 1.81 -8.48
CA PRO A 342 -23.20 3.28 -8.53
C PRO A 342 -21.97 3.97 -9.15
N HIS A 343 -20.89 3.26 -9.46
CA HIS A 343 -19.66 3.82 -10.06
C HIS A 343 -19.48 3.41 -11.53
N GLY A 344 -20.16 2.36 -12.00
CA GLY A 344 -20.14 1.93 -13.39
C GLY A 344 -20.35 0.42 -13.54
N LEU A 345 -20.00 -0.11 -14.72
CA LEU A 345 -19.92 -1.55 -14.95
C LEU A 345 -18.71 -2.11 -14.19
N TRP A 346 -18.94 -3.19 -13.44
CA TRP A 346 -17.91 -3.99 -12.82
C TRP A 346 -17.90 -5.37 -13.45
N ILE A 347 -16.71 -5.87 -13.79
CA ILE A 347 -16.50 -7.20 -14.35
C ILE A 347 -15.60 -8.05 -13.45
N CYS A 348 -15.76 -9.36 -13.50
CA CYS A 348 -14.78 -10.32 -12.99
C CYS A 348 -14.44 -11.32 -14.09
N SER A 349 -13.14 -11.48 -14.33
CA SER A 349 -12.63 -12.26 -15.47
C SER A 349 -11.41 -13.09 -15.07
N LEU A 350 -11.34 -14.30 -15.62
CA LEU A 350 -10.20 -15.18 -15.55
C LEU A 350 -9.41 -15.07 -16.86
N LEU A 351 -8.11 -14.81 -16.75
CA LEU A 351 -7.17 -14.80 -17.87
C LEU A 351 -6.25 -16.01 -17.77
N THR A 352 -6.17 -16.79 -18.84
CA THR A 352 -5.31 -17.98 -18.91
C THR A 352 -4.44 -17.95 -20.16
N ARG A 353 -3.17 -18.31 -20.06
CA ARG A 353 -2.30 -18.40 -21.26
C ARG A 353 -2.82 -19.49 -22.20
N LYS A 354 -2.91 -19.17 -23.50
CA LYS A 354 -3.23 -20.15 -24.56
C LYS A 354 -2.07 -21.13 -24.69
N GLN A 355 -2.38 -22.42 -24.71
CA GLN A 355 -1.41 -23.50 -24.93
C GLN A 355 -0.94 -23.57 -26.38
#